data_AF-A0A955J6C7-F1
#
_entry.id   AF-A0A955J6C7-F1
#
_cell.length_a   1.000
_cell.length_b   1.000
_cell.length_c   1.000
_cell.angle_alpha   90.00
_cell.angle_beta   90.00
_cell.angle_gamma   90.00
#
_symmetry.space_group_name_H-M   'P 1'
#
loop_
_entity.id
_entity.type
_entity.pdbx_description
1 polymer ?
#
loop_
_entity_poly.entity_id
_entity_poly.type
_entity_poly.pdbx_seq_one_letter_code
_entity_poly.pdbx_strand_id
1 'polypeptide(L)'
;MKGRELVNLGMKQGPAVKAAMTACDRAYAAGWKRNEVRQAIKRVLGEPAEHVGDPIFGDVASALVNRPTPLQLREGLGYAVWGEEIEPQAHEQMRNACRLPVAVAAALMPDAHVGYGLPIGGVLATDNAVIPYAVGVDIACRVMLTVFDIPAARLESMSGTFADILQSHTRFGMGGEWEGKSGPWHEVMDDDWSVTPVTAPLKDKAWRQLGTSGSGNHFVEFGEVTFGANDLGVPPGVYLALLSHSGSRGPGAKVAKHYSDLAMAKHPGLPRELRHLAWLPMDEEGAEYWEAMELMGRFASANHHVIHDRIAGEVGGATLLQVENHHNFAWRETHDGREVIVHRKG
;
A
#
# COMPACT_ATOMS: atom_id res chain seq x y z
N MET A 1 -23.94 -5.75 -26.92
CA MET A 1 -24.58 -6.93 -26.26
C MET A 1 -24.10 -6.93 -24.81
N LYS A 2 -24.89 -7.43 -23.85
CA LYS A 2 -24.43 -7.47 -22.44
C LYS A 2 -23.49 -8.66 -22.22
N GLY A 3 -22.58 -8.56 -21.24
CA GLY A 3 -21.59 -9.60 -20.94
C GLY A 3 -22.18 -11.01 -20.75
N ARG A 4 -23.34 -11.13 -20.08
CA ARG A 4 -24.03 -12.43 -19.90
C ARG A 4 -24.42 -13.09 -21.23
N GLU A 5 -24.79 -12.30 -22.24
CA GLU A 5 -25.13 -12.83 -23.57
C GLU A 5 -23.90 -13.33 -24.33
N LEU A 6 -22.76 -12.67 -24.12
CA LEU A 6 -21.46 -13.07 -24.69
C LEU A 6 -20.93 -14.35 -24.04
N VAL A 7 -21.11 -14.51 -22.73
CA VAL A 7 -20.78 -15.78 -22.03
C VAL A 7 -21.65 -16.92 -22.55
N ASN A 8 -22.95 -16.68 -22.76
CA ASN A 8 -23.85 -17.67 -23.36
C ASN A 8 -23.50 -18.01 -24.83
N LEU A 9 -22.63 -17.24 -25.48
CA LEU A 9 -22.09 -17.52 -26.82
C LEU A 9 -20.80 -18.35 -26.78
N GLY A 10 -20.30 -18.73 -25.59
CA GLY A 10 -19.08 -19.53 -25.42
C GLY A 10 -17.86 -18.72 -25.01
N MET A 11 -18.00 -17.41 -24.75
CA MET A 11 -16.89 -16.62 -24.21
C MET A 11 -16.64 -16.97 -22.74
N LYS A 12 -15.40 -17.28 -22.39
CA LYS A 12 -14.99 -17.36 -20.97
C LYS A 12 -14.98 -15.95 -20.38
N GLN A 13 -15.44 -15.82 -19.14
CA GLN A 13 -15.34 -14.59 -18.36
C GLN A 13 -13.87 -14.11 -18.36
N GLY A 14 -13.64 -12.83 -18.63
CA GLY A 14 -12.30 -12.26 -18.76
C GLY A 14 -12.21 -11.07 -19.71
N PRO A 15 -10.97 -10.63 -20.04
CA PRO A 15 -10.72 -9.45 -20.88
C PRO A 15 -11.42 -9.49 -22.24
N ALA A 16 -11.51 -10.68 -22.85
CA ALA A 16 -12.19 -10.87 -24.12
C ALA A 16 -13.68 -10.48 -24.08
N VAL A 17 -14.38 -10.67 -22.95
CA VAL A 17 -15.78 -10.25 -22.81
C VAL A 17 -15.90 -8.72 -22.80
N LYS A 18 -14.98 -8.02 -22.13
CA LYS A 18 -14.96 -6.55 -22.12
C LYS A 18 -14.66 -6.00 -23.52
N ALA A 19 -13.65 -6.56 -24.19
CA ALA A 19 -13.34 -6.21 -25.58
C ALA A 19 -14.55 -6.46 -26.49
N ALA A 20 -15.25 -7.58 -26.32
CA ALA A 20 -16.44 -7.91 -27.09
C ALA A 20 -17.62 -6.96 -26.81
N MET A 21 -17.79 -6.47 -25.59
CA MET A 21 -18.80 -5.44 -25.30
C MET A 21 -18.50 -4.14 -26.07
N THR A 22 -17.26 -3.66 -26.02
CA THR A 22 -16.82 -2.47 -26.77
C THR A 22 -16.95 -2.68 -28.28
N ALA A 23 -16.56 -3.83 -28.80
CA ALA A 23 -16.71 -4.18 -30.22
C ALA A 23 -18.18 -4.24 -30.65
N CYS A 24 -19.06 -4.78 -29.80
CA CYS A 24 -20.50 -4.77 -30.05
C CYS A 24 -21.05 -3.34 -30.15
N ASP A 25 -20.63 -2.45 -29.25
CA ASP A 25 -21.10 -1.06 -29.25
C ASP A 25 -20.63 -0.32 -30.52
N ARG A 26 -19.38 -0.54 -30.95
CA ARG A 26 -18.86 -0.06 -32.24
C ARG A 26 -19.65 -0.61 -33.43
N ALA A 27 -19.95 -1.92 -33.43
CA ALA A 27 -20.71 -2.55 -34.51
C ALA A 27 -22.14 -1.99 -34.61
N TYR A 28 -22.82 -1.78 -33.47
CA TYR A 28 -24.15 -1.16 -33.46
C TYR A 28 -24.13 0.29 -33.93
N ALA A 29 -23.10 1.06 -33.53
CA ALA A 29 -22.92 2.42 -34.04
C ALA A 29 -22.68 2.45 -35.55
N ALA A 30 -22.06 1.40 -36.11
CA ALA A 30 -21.91 1.18 -37.54
C ALA A 30 -23.17 0.61 -38.24
N GLY A 31 -24.29 0.48 -37.55
CA GLY A 31 -25.58 0.05 -38.12
C GLY A 31 -25.81 -1.46 -38.17
N TRP A 32 -24.94 -2.28 -37.58
CA TRP A 32 -25.08 -3.74 -37.60
C TRP A 32 -26.28 -4.19 -36.77
N LYS A 33 -27.03 -5.16 -37.28
CA LYS A 33 -28.14 -5.80 -36.56
C LYS A 33 -27.61 -6.80 -35.54
N ARG A 34 -28.42 -7.07 -34.52
CA ARG A 34 -28.06 -8.00 -33.42
C ARG A 34 -27.62 -9.38 -33.90
N ASN A 35 -28.24 -9.92 -34.95
CA ASN A 35 -27.87 -11.22 -35.50
C ASN A 35 -26.51 -11.21 -36.21
N GLU A 36 -26.15 -10.11 -36.89
CA GLU A 36 -24.88 -9.93 -37.58
C GLU A 36 -23.72 -9.85 -36.57
N VAL A 37 -23.91 -9.06 -35.51
CA VAL A 37 -22.95 -8.97 -34.38
C VAL A 37 -22.78 -10.34 -33.71
N ARG A 38 -23.88 -11.07 -33.46
CA ARG A 38 -23.84 -12.41 -32.87
C ARG A 38 -23.07 -13.41 -33.73
N GLN A 39 -23.25 -13.36 -35.05
CA GLN A 39 -22.51 -14.23 -35.98
C GLN A 39 -21.03 -13.86 -36.03
N ALA A 40 -20.70 -12.56 -36.04
CA ALA A 40 -19.30 -12.12 -36.01
C ALA A 40 -18.58 -12.59 -34.74
N ILE A 41 -19.19 -12.42 -33.56
CA ILE A 41 -18.65 -12.96 -32.30
C ILE A 41 -18.39 -14.47 -32.40
N LYS A 42 -19.32 -15.24 -32.99
CA LYS A 42 -19.13 -16.69 -33.18
C LYS A 42 -17.96 -17.03 -34.11
N ARG A 43 -17.78 -16.28 -35.20
CA ARG A 43 -16.64 -16.47 -36.12
C ARG A 43 -15.32 -16.21 -35.40
N VAL A 44 -15.23 -15.06 -34.70
CA VAL A 44 -14.06 -14.72 -33.90
C VAL A 44 -13.77 -15.73 -32.78
N LEU A 45 -14.81 -16.35 -32.19
CA LEU A 45 -14.61 -17.42 -31.20
C LEU A 45 -14.14 -18.74 -31.81
N GLY A 46 -14.53 -19.03 -33.05
CA GLY A 46 -14.09 -20.23 -33.76
C GLY A 46 -12.63 -20.16 -34.16
N GLU A 47 -12.22 -19.04 -34.77
CA GLU A 47 -10.89 -18.88 -35.37
C GLU A 47 -10.27 -17.51 -35.00
N PRO A 48 -9.97 -17.27 -33.70
CA PRO A 48 -9.57 -15.95 -33.23
C PRO A 48 -8.27 -15.44 -33.89
N ALA A 49 -7.35 -16.32 -34.26
CA ALA A 49 -6.10 -15.93 -34.92
C ALA A 49 -6.32 -15.26 -36.28
N GLU A 50 -7.35 -15.65 -37.04
CA GLU A 50 -7.65 -15.09 -38.37
C GLU A 50 -8.28 -13.69 -38.29
N HIS A 51 -8.79 -13.33 -37.12
CA HIS A 51 -9.57 -12.12 -36.90
C HIS A 51 -8.81 -11.02 -36.16
N VAL A 52 -7.52 -11.20 -35.85
CA VAL A 52 -6.70 -10.20 -35.14
C VAL A 52 -6.64 -8.86 -35.88
N GLY A 53 -6.66 -8.89 -37.22
CA GLY A 53 -6.68 -7.69 -38.07
C GLY A 53 -8.07 -7.09 -38.33
N ASP A 54 -9.14 -7.63 -37.75
CA ASP A 54 -10.51 -7.13 -37.99
C ASP A 54 -10.69 -5.72 -37.37
N PRO A 55 -11.24 -4.74 -38.12
CA PRO A 55 -11.33 -3.36 -37.65
C PRO A 55 -12.30 -3.14 -36.48
N ILE A 56 -13.25 -4.06 -36.26
CA ILE A 56 -14.24 -3.96 -35.18
C ILE A 56 -13.95 -4.99 -34.09
N PHE A 57 -13.58 -6.21 -34.47
CA PHE A 57 -13.41 -7.35 -33.58
C PHE A 57 -11.94 -7.78 -33.37
N GLY A 58 -10.97 -7.08 -33.94
CA GLY A 58 -9.54 -7.36 -33.78
C GLY A 58 -9.07 -7.36 -32.32
N ASP A 59 -9.61 -6.45 -31.51
CA ASP A 59 -9.36 -6.40 -30.05
C ASP A 59 -9.90 -7.66 -29.34
N VAL A 60 -11.04 -8.18 -29.80
CA VAL A 60 -11.66 -9.40 -29.25
C VAL A 60 -10.82 -10.62 -29.61
N ALA A 61 -10.45 -10.73 -30.89
CA ALA A 61 -9.58 -11.76 -31.42
C ALA A 61 -8.23 -11.79 -30.68
N SER A 62 -7.58 -10.63 -30.57
CA SER A 62 -6.31 -10.48 -29.84
C SER A 62 -6.42 -10.92 -28.38
N ALA A 63 -7.51 -10.57 -27.69
CA ALA A 63 -7.76 -10.99 -26.31
C ALA A 63 -8.06 -12.50 -26.18
N LEU A 64 -8.50 -13.16 -27.24
CA LEU A 64 -8.73 -14.60 -27.28
C LEU A 64 -7.45 -15.39 -27.61
N VAL A 65 -6.62 -14.87 -28.52
CA VAL A 65 -5.32 -15.45 -28.88
C VAL A 65 -4.33 -15.30 -27.72
N ASN A 66 -4.18 -14.08 -27.20
CA ASN A 66 -3.20 -13.76 -26.16
C ASN A 66 -3.74 -14.03 -24.75
N ARG A 67 -4.46 -15.14 -24.58
CA ARG A 67 -4.95 -15.52 -23.25
C ARG A 67 -3.75 -15.82 -22.36
N PRO A 68 -3.65 -15.17 -21.19
CA PRO A 68 -2.57 -15.45 -20.26
C PRO A 68 -2.59 -16.93 -19.87
N THR A 69 -1.42 -17.58 -19.96
CA THR A 69 -1.24 -18.89 -19.34
C THR A 69 -1.41 -18.73 -17.83
N PRO A 70 -2.28 -19.52 -17.18
CA PRO A 70 -2.42 -19.47 -15.73
C PRO A 70 -1.07 -19.70 -15.05
N LEU A 71 -0.72 -18.83 -14.11
CA LEU A 71 0.49 -18.97 -13.32
C LEU A 71 0.38 -20.25 -12.48
N GLN A 72 1.41 -21.09 -12.51
CA GLN A 72 1.50 -22.24 -11.64
C GLN A 72 1.91 -21.81 -10.23
N LEU A 73 1.01 -21.99 -9.27
CA LEU A 73 1.29 -21.81 -7.85
C LEU A 73 2.03 -23.02 -7.30
N ARG A 74 2.88 -22.80 -6.30
CA ARG A 74 3.60 -23.86 -5.60
C ARG A 74 2.73 -24.47 -4.50
N GLU A 75 3.19 -25.61 -3.97
CA GLU A 75 2.79 -26.03 -2.64
C GLU A 75 3.19 -24.94 -1.63
N GLY A 76 2.29 -24.63 -0.71
CA GLY A 76 2.51 -23.52 0.22
C GLY A 76 3.61 -23.84 1.23
N LEU A 77 4.53 -22.90 1.44
CA LEU A 77 5.49 -22.99 2.55
C LEU A 77 4.74 -23.05 3.90
N GLY A 78 5.30 -23.80 4.85
CA GLY A 78 4.95 -23.65 6.27
C GLY A 78 5.37 -22.27 6.79
N TYR A 79 4.66 -21.77 7.81
CA TYR A 79 4.97 -20.50 8.44
C TYR A 79 4.73 -20.58 9.95
N ALA A 80 5.54 -19.84 10.70
CA ALA A 80 5.37 -19.72 12.14
C ALA A 80 4.20 -18.77 12.46
N VAL A 81 3.47 -19.10 13.52
CA VAL A 81 2.31 -18.33 13.98
C VAL A 81 2.56 -17.97 15.44
N TRP A 82 2.42 -16.70 15.75
CA TRP A 82 2.36 -16.20 17.12
C TRP A 82 0.93 -15.75 17.37
N GLY A 83 0.31 -16.19 18.46
CA GLY A 83 -1.11 -15.93 18.75
C GLY A 83 -2.01 -17.14 18.46
N GLU A 84 -3.11 -17.24 19.21
CA GLU A 84 -4.04 -18.39 19.15
C GLU A 84 -5.39 -18.03 18.51
N GLU A 85 -5.83 -16.76 18.64
CA GLU A 85 -7.17 -16.29 18.24
C GLU A 85 -7.15 -15.51 16.91
N ILE A 86 -6.43 -16.03 15.91
CA ILE A 86 -6.36 -15.40 14.58
C ILE A 86 -7.49 -15.91 13.69
N GLU A 87 -8.16 -15.00 12.99
CA GLU A 87 -9.30 -15.35 12.15
C GLU A 87 -8.90 -16.26 10.96
N PRO A 88 -9.75 -17.23 10.56
CA PRO A 88 -9.41 -18.18 9.49
C PRO A 88 -9.07 -17.52 8.14
N GLN A 89 -9.63 -16.34 7.88
CA GLN A 89 -9.43 -15.59 6.64
C GLN A 89 -8.02 -14.98 6.57
N ALA A 90 -7.46 -14.50 7.69
CA ALA A 90 -6.08 -14.03 7.74
C ALA A 90 -5.10 -15.18 7.46
N HIS A 91 -5.36 -16.36 8.04
CA HIS A 91 -4.62 -17.58 7.70
C HIS A 91 -4.74 -17.98 6.22
N GLU A 92 -5.91 -17.79 5.61
CA GLU A 92 -6.10 -18.07 4.19
C GLU A 92 -5.28 -17.12 3.32
N GLN A 93 -5.26 -15.82 3.64
CA GLN A 93 -4.41 -14.85 2.96
C GLN A 93 -2.93 -15.22 3.08
N MET A 94 -2.49 -15.63 4.27
CA MET A 94 -1.10 -16.06 4.48
C MET A 94 -0.77 -17.33 3.70
N ARG A 95 -1.63 -18.36 3.73
CA ARG A 95 -1.45 -19.58 2.93
C ARG A 95 -1.38 -19.28 1.43
N ASN A 96 -2.19 -18.34 0.95
CA ASN A 96 -2.18 -17.91 -0.43
C ASN A 96 -0.88 -17.19 -0.81
N ALA A 97 -0.36 -16.33 0.06
CA ALA A 97 0.95 -15.70 -0.11
C ALA A 97 2.09 -16.73 -0.15
N CYS A 98 2.06 -17.75 0.72
CA CYS A 98 3.04 -18.83 0.75
C CYS A 98 3.05 -19.71 -0.51
N ARG A 99 2.03 -19.64 -1.38
CA ARG A 99 1.96 -20.41 -2.62
C ARG A 99 2.59 -19.69 -3.82
N LEU A 100 3.00 -18.43 -3.64
CA LEU A 100 3.64 -17.66 -4.71
C LEU A 100 5.00 -18.27 -5.06
N PRO A 101 5.40 -18.27 -6.34
CA PRO A 101 6.70 -18.79 -6.75
C PRO A 101 7.87 -17.95 -6.22
N VAL A 102 7.63 -16.72 -5.77
CA VAL A 102 8.64 -15.84 -5.19
C VAL A 102 8.75 -15.97 -3.68
N ALA A 103 7.80 -16.60 -3.00
CA ALA A 103 7.81 -16.70 -1.54
C ALA A 103 8.89 -17.66 -1.04
N VAL A 104 9.63 -17.27 -0.01
CA VAL A 104 10.75 -18.07 0.56
C VAL A 104 10.65 -18.29 2.07
N ALA A 105 10.04 -17.37 2.81
CA ALA A 105 9.75 -17.55 4.23
C ALA A 105 8.55 -16.69 4.64
N ALA A 106 7.92 -17.06 5.75
CA ALA A 106 6.65 -16.49 6.17
C ALA A 106 6.45 -16.59 7.68
N ALA A 107 5.78 -15.59 8.24
CA ALA A 107 5.37 -15.54 9.64
C ALA A 107 4.05 -14.77 9.79
N LEU A 108 3.31 -15.07 10.85
CA LEU A 108 2.03 -14.43 11.16
C LEU A 108 2.01 -14.00 12.63
N MET A 109 1.75 -12.72 12.87
CA MET A 109 1.79 -12.08 14.19
C MET A 109 0.45 -12.22 14.94
N PRO A 110 0.43 -12.01 16.28
CA PRO A 110 -0.76 -12.23 17.11
C PRO A 110 -1.96 -11.33 16.80
N ASP A 111 -1.69 -10.16 16.25
CA ASP A 111 -2.68 -9.14 15.87
C ASP A 111 -3.19 -9.32 14.43
N ALA A 112 -2.88 -10.47 13.79
CA ALA A 112 -3.16 -10.66 12.39
C ALA A 112 -4.66 -10.68 12.07
N HIS A 113 -5.03 -9.95 11.02
CA HIS A 113 -6.40 -9.84 10.52
C HIS A 113 -6.44 -9.53 9.02
N VAL A 114 -7.63 -9.63 8.42
CA VAL A 114 -7.85 -9.51 6.98
C VAL A 114 -7.34 -8.17 6.45
N GLY A 115 -6.44 -8.27 5.47
CA GLY A 115 -5.90 -7.13 4.73
C GLY A 115 -6.17 -7.22 3.22
N TYR A 116 -5.38 -6.49 2.44
CA TYR A 116 -5.32 -6.61 0.98
C TYR A 116 -4.08 -7.39 0.55
N GLY A 117 -4.26 -8.56 -0.07
CA GLY A 117 -3.14 -9.42 -0.45
C GLY A 117 -2.60 -10.17 0.76
N LEU A 118 -1.55 -9.63 1.39
CA LEU A 118 -1.05 -10.10 2.69
C LEU A 118 -1.99 -9.63 3.83
N PRO A 119 -2.26 -10.47 4.86
CA PRO A 119 -2.97 -10.01 6.05
C PRO A 119 -2.18 -8.92 6.76
N ILE A 120 -2.86 -8.07 7.51
CA ILE A 120 -2.20 -7.22 8.51
C ILE A 120 -1.67 -8.17 9.61
N GLY A 121 -0.51 -7.88 10.21
CA GLY A 121 0.27 -8.80 11.04
C GLY A 121 1.02 -9.87 10.24
N GLY A 122 1.05 -9.76 8.90
CA GLY A 122 1.74 -10.72 8.03
C GLY A 122 3.19 -10.32 7.75
N VAL A 123 4.08 -11.31 7.78
CA VAL A 123 5.48 -11.16 7.34
C VAL A 123 5.76 -12.14 6.20
N LEU A 124 6.20 -11.64 5.05
CA LEU A 124 6.51 -12.46 3.88
C LEU A 124 7.88 -12.09 3.30
N ALA A 125 8.81 -13.03 3.32
CA ALA A 125 10.07 -12.92 2.60
C ALA A 125 9.92 -13.47 1.19
N THR A 126 10.45 -12.75 0.21
CA THR A 126 10.46 -13.13 -1.20
C THR A 126 11.86 -13.08 -1.80
N ASP A 127 12.05 -13.89 -2.84
CA ASP A 127 13.26 -13.93 -3.65
C ASP A 127 13.19 -12.91 -4.78
N ASN A 128 14.11 -11.95 -4.80
CA ASN A 128 14.29 -10.97 -5.88
C ASN A 128 12.97 -10.32 -6.37
N ALA A 129 12.01 -10.10 -5.49
CA ALA A 129 10.69 -9.61 -5.85
C ALA A 129 10.09 -8.78 -4.72
N VAL A 130 9.41 -7.69 -5.08
CA VAL A 130 8.67 -6.85 -4.14
C VAL A 130 7.18 -6.88 -4.49
N ILE A 131 6.31 -6.97 -3.48
CA ILE A 131 4.85 -7.01 -3.61
C ILE A 131 4.30 -5.70 -3.03
N PRO A 132 3.89 -4.73 -3.87
CA PRO A 132 3.44 -3.42 -3.39
C PRO A 132 2.30 -3.47 -2.36
N TYR A 133 1.33 -4.37 -2.54
CA TYR A 133 0.23 -4.54 -1.58
C TYR A 133 0.64 -5.24 -0.26
N ALA A 134 1.77 -5.97 -0.26
CA ALA A 134 2.36 -6.54 0.95
C ALA A 134 3.20 -5.50 1.71
N VAL A 135 3.65 -4.42 1.07
CA VAL A 135 4.11 -3.21 1.77
C VAL A 135 2.93 -2.47 2.38
N GLY A 136 1.85 -2.30 1.62
CA GLY A 136 0.63 -1.63 2.06
C GLY A 136 0.31 -0.38 1.24
N VAL A 137 -0.93 0.10 1.38
CA VAL A 137 -1.43 1.28 0.65
C VAL A 137 -0.97 2.61 1.27
N ASP A 138 -0.59 2.58 2.54
CA ASP A 138 0.07 3.68 3.23
C ASP A 138 1.51 3.26 3.53
N ILE A 139 2.39 3.55 2.56
CA ILE A 139 3.80 3.15 2.61
C ILE A 139 4.45 3.80 3.81
N ALA A 140 5.19 3.01 4.58
CA ALA A 140 5.89 3.44 5.78
C ALA A 140 5.00 4.12 6.82
N CYS A 141 3.72 3.71 6.91
CA CYS A 141 2.88 4.02 8.06
C CYS A 141 3.64 3.64 9.34
N ARG A 142 3.64 4.55 10.30
CA ARG A 142 4.54 4.51 11.46
C ARG A 142 3.90 5.11 12.69
N VAL A 143 4.45 4.72 13.82
CA VAL A 143 4.15 5.31 15.11
C VAL A 143 5.37 6.05 15.61
N MET A 144 5.18 7.25 16.15
CA MET A 144 6.23 8.01 16.82
C MET A 144 5.77 8.43 18.21
N LEU A 145 6.64 8.25 19.20
CA LEU A 145 6.45 8.66 20.59
C LEU A 145 7.48 9.74 20.93
N THR A 146 7.02 10.88 21.45
CA THR A 146 7.87 11.86 22.15
C THR A 146 7.50 11.87 23.63
N VAL A 147 8.49 11.77 24.51
CA VAL A 147 8.34 11.95 25.95
C VAL A 147 8.88 13.31 26.36
N PHE A 148 8.09 14.06 27.13
CA PHE A 148 8.47 15.39 27.62
C PHE A 148 8.90 15.34 29.08
N ASP A 149 9.78 16.25 29.49
CA ASP A 149 10.11 16.52 30.89
C ASP A 149 8.98 17.28 31.60
N ILE A 150 7.80 16.66 31.60
CA ILE A 150 6.54 17.20 32.10
C ILE A 150 5.82 16.07 32.83
N PRO A 151 5.37 16.27 34.08
CA PRO A 151 4.59 15.26 34.81
C PRO A 151 3.27 14.94 34.09
N ALA A 152 2.90 13.66 34.01
CA ALA A 152 1.66 13.22 33.36
C ALA A 152 0.39 13.87 33.95
N ALA A 153 0.39 14.24 35.23
CA ALA A 153 -0.70 14.97 35.88
C ALA A 153 -1.09 16.29 35.16
N ARG A 154 -0.21 16.84 34.31
CA ARG A 154 -0.54 18.00 33.49
C ARG A 154 -1.63 17.69 32.45
N LEU A 155 -1.73 16.45 31.98
CA LEU A 155 -2.74 16.01 31.01
C LEU A 155 -4.16 16.35 31.45
N GLU A 156 -4.51 16.05 32.70
CA GLU A 156 -5.84 16.34 33.24
C GLU A 156 -6.06 17.85 33.39
N SER A 157 -5.09 18.55 33.99
CA SER A 157 -5.19 19.98 34.30
C SER A 157 -5.18 20.90 33.07
N MET A 158 -4.65 20.44 31.93
CA MET A 158 -4.43 21.23 30.71
C MET A 158 -5.01 20.57 29.45
N SER A 159 -5.94 19.64 29.61
CA SER A 159 -6.56 18.88 28.50
C SER A 159 -7.07 19.76 27.36
N GLY A 160 -7.72 20.89 27.68
CA GLY A 160 -8.18 21.86 26.66
C GLY A 160 -7.02 22.48 25.86
N THR A 161 -5.97 22.92 26.54
CA THR A 161 -4.76 23.46 25.89
C THR A 161 -4.09 22.43 24.99
N PHE A 162 -3.99 21.18 25.43
CA PHE A 162 -3.41 20.11 24.63
C PHE A 162 -4.26 19.78 23.40
N ALA A 163 -5.59 19.78 23.53
CA ALA A 163 -6.49 19.62 22.40
C ALA A 163 -6.32 20.77 21.37
N ASP A 164 -6.20 22.02 21.84
CA ASP A 164 -5.96 23.18 20.99
C ASP A 164 -4.61 23.10 20.25
N ILE A 165 -3.54 22.64 20.94
CA ILE A 165 -2.22 22.41 20.34
C ILE A 165 -2.33 21.35 19.23
N LEU A 166 -2.99 20.21 19.47
CA LEU A 166 -3.17 19.18 18.45
C LEU A 166 -3.91 19.72 17.22
N GLN A 167 -5.01 20.46 17.42
CA GLN A 167 -5.80 21.01 16.31
C GLN A 167 -5.04 22.08 15.51
N SER A 168 -4.15 22.82 16.17
CA SER A 168 -3.44 23.95 15.56
C SER A 168 -2.15 23.51 14.84
N HIS A 169 -1.48 22.46 15.32
CA HIS A 169 -0.13 22.06 14.87
C HIS A 169 -0.10 20.86 13.92
N THR A 170 -1.24 20.21 13.67
CA THR A 170 -1.39 19.22 12.60
C THR A 170 -2.75 19.38 11.90
N ARG A 171 -2.98 18.61 10.83
CA ARG A 171 -4.23 18.58 10.08
C ARG A 171 -4.79 17.17 10.01
N PHE A 172 -6.05 17.03 10.41
CA PHE A 172 -6.82 15.80 10.33
C PHE A 172 -7.74 15.82 9.11
N GLY A 173 -8.22 14.65 8.73
CA GLY A 173 -9.18 14.47 7.63
C GLY A 173 -8.56 14.05 6.31
N MET A 174 -9.40 13.50 5.44
CA MET A 174 -9.00 13.04 4.12
C MET A 174 -8.63 14.24 3.26
N GLY A 175 -7.39 14.26 2.76
CA GLY A 175 -6.88 15.38 1.97
C GLY A 175 -6.53 16.62 2.79
N GLY A 176 -6.40 16.50 4.12
CA GLY A 176 -5.87 17.57 4.96
C GLY A 176 -4.55 18.10 4.40
N GLU A 177 -4.52 19.39 4.10
CA GLU A 177 -3.42 20.09 3.44
C GLU A 177 -3.25 21.47 4.09
N TRP A 178 -2.02 21.99 4.06
CA TRP A 178 -1.73 23.39 4.39
C TRP A 178 -2.04 24.29 3.20
N GLU A 179 -2.50 25.51 3.47
CA GLU A 179 -2.83 26.47 2.41
C GLU A 179 -1.57 27.10 1.82
N GLY A 180 -1.38 26.97 0.50
CA GLY A 180 -0.22 27.53 -0.20
C GLY A 180 1.12 27.02 0.33
N LYS A 181 2.08 27.93 0.56
CA LYS A 181 3.40 27.62 1.14
C LYS A 181 3.46 27.80 2.67
N SER A 182 2.32 27.90 3.35
CA SER A 182 2.27 27.99 4.82
C SER A 182 2.58 26.67 5.54
N GLY A 183 2.71 25.59 4.77
CA GLY A 183 3.13 24.30 5.28
C GLY A 183 4.53 24.35 5.89
N PRO A 184 4.79 23.47 6.88
CA PRO A 184 6.12 23.34 7.46
C PRO A 184 7.12 22.87 6.42
N TRP A 185 8.40 23.17 6.66
CA TRP A 185 9.50 22.68 5.86
C TRP A 185 10.25 21.57 6.61
N HIS A 186 10.81 20.63 5.85
CA HIS A 186 11.72 19.58 6.32
C HIS A 186 12.68 19.25 5.16
N GLU A 187 13.90 18.81 5.48
CA GLU A 187 14.96 18.52 4.49
C GLU A 187 14.58 17.45 3.45
N VAL A 188 13.62 16.57 3.76
CA VAL A 188 13.06 15.58 2.81
C VAL A 188 12.45 16.23 1.57
N MET A 189 12.08 17.51 1.66
CA MET A 189 11.57 18.25 0.50
C MET A 189 12.70 18.66 -0.45
N ASP A 190 13.96 18.54 -0.05
CA ASP A 190 15.13 18.78 -0.88
C ASP A 190 15.67 17.50 -1.54
N ASP A 191 15.17 16.32 -1.16
CA ASP A 191 15.44 15.05 -1.84
C ASP A 191 15.09 15.11 -3.35
N ASP A 192 15.64 14.16 -4.11
CA ASP A 192 15.25 13.95 -5.49
C ASP A 192 13.85 13.32 -5.59
N TRP A 193 12.83 14.16 -5.67
CA TRP A 193 11.47 13.73 -5.95
C TRP A 193 11.28 13.22 -7.37
N SER A 194 12.24 13.43 -8.28
CA SER A 194 12.21 12.90 -9.65
C SER A 194 12.89 11.54 -9.80
N VAL A 195 13.22 10.88 -8.68
CA VAL A 195 13.79 9.52 -8.66
C VAL A 195 12.98 8.51 -9.47
N THR A 196 11.65 8.71 -9.59
CA THR A 196 10.83 8.04 -10.61
C THR A 196 9.87 9.02 -11.30
N PRO A 197 9.38 8.69 -12.51
CA PRO A 197 8.31 9.46 -13.17
C PRO A 197 7.02 9.56 -12.34
N VAL A 198 6.80 8.61 -11.42
CA VAL A 198 5.62 8.56 -10.55
C VAL A 198 5.76 9.54 -9.39
N THR A 199 6.95 9.69 -8.81
CA THR A 199 7.20 10.58 -7.67
C THR A 199 7.36 12.03 -8.08
N ALA A 200 7.88 12.30 -9.28
CA ALA A 200 8.16 13.65 -9.78
C ALA A 200 6.99 14.64 -9.62
N PRO A 201 5.75 14.31 -10.07
CA PRO A 201 4.61 15.22 -9.93
C PRO A 201 4.02 15.28 -8.51
N LEU A 202 4.56 14.54 -7.54
CA LEU A 202 4.00 14.45 -6.18
C LEU A 202 4.61 15.45 -5.21
N LYS A 203 5.74 16.09 -5.54
CA LYS A 203 6.46 17.00 -4.64
C LYS A 203 5.59 18.12 -4.07
N ASP A 204 4.81 18.80 -4.90
CA ASP A 204 3.92 19.88 -4.45
C ASP A 204 2.81 19.37 -3.54
N LYS A 205 2.30 18.17 -3.80
CA LYS A 205 1.29 17.54 -2.94
C LYS A 205 1.92 17.13 -1.60
N ALA A 206 3.11 16.55 -1.63
CA ALA A 206 3.85 16.18 -0.45
C ALA A 206 4.13 17.40 0.43
N TRP A 207 4.58 18.51 -0.15
CA TRP A 207 4.77 19.77 0.57
C TRP A 207 3.51 20.21 1.32
N ARG A 208 2.35 20.21 0.65
CA ARG A 208 1.09 20.61 1.28
C ARG A 208 0.60 19.63 2.34
N GLN A 209 1.04 18.37 2.32
CA GLN A 209 0.63 17.33 3.27
C GLN A 209 1.69 17.02 4.34
N LEU A 210 2.86 17.64 4.28
CA LEU A 210 3.91 17.47 5.27
C LEU A 210 3.46 18.03 6.62
N GLY A 211 3.65 17.27 7.70
CA GLY A 211 3.20 17.63 9.03
C GLY A 211 1.69 17.47 9.23
N THR A 212 1.03 16.55 8.52
CA THR A 212 -0.42 16.30 8.66
C THR A 212 -0.69 14.88 9.17
N SER A 213 -1.67 14.74 10.06
CA SER A 213 -2.07 13.45 10.63
C SER A 213 -2.84 12.60 9.63
N GLY A 214 -3.81 13.22 8.95
CA GLY A 214 -4.69 12.52 8.03
C GLY A 214 -5.96 11.94 8.62
N SER A 215 -6.40 10.81 8.05
CA SER A 215 -7.67 10.13 8.31
C SER A 215 -7.47 8.63 8.34
N GLY A 216 -8.51 7.87 8.71
CA GLY A 216 -8.45 6.42 8.84
C GLY A 216 -8.13 6.04 10.28
N ASN A 217 -7.18 5.13 10.48
CA ASN A 217 -6.65 4.79 11.80
C ASN A 217 -5.57 5.77 12.29
N HIS A 218 -5.34 6.89 11.59
CA HIS A 218 -4.31 7.86 11.95
C HIS A 218 -4.80 8.77 13.08
N PHE A 219 -3.93 9.00 14.05
CA PHE A 219 -4.21 9.84 15.22
C PHE A 219 -2.95 10.57 15.68
N VAL A 220 -3.15 11.61 16.49
CA VAL A 220 -2.10 12.23 17.29
C VAL A 220 -2.74 12.54 18.64
N GLU A 221 -2.17 12.04 19.71
CA GLU A 221 -2.76 12.13 21.04
C GLU A 221 -1.70 12.35 22.11
N PHE A 222 -2.11 13.06 23.16
CA PHE A 222 -1.33 13.10 24.39
C PHE A 222 -1.77 11.97 25.31
N GLY A 223 -0.80 11.37 25.98
CA GLY A 223 -1.02 10.31 26.96
C GLY A 223 0.03 10.37 28.07
N GLU A 224 0.01 9.33 28.89
CA GLU A 224 1.00 9.12 29.94
C GLU A 224 1.88 7.91 29.62
N VAL A 225 3.15 7.99 29.99
CA VAL A 225 4.09 6.87 29.92
C VAL A 225 4.81 6.72 31.26
N THR A 226 4.92 5.48 31.73
CA THR A 226 5.60 5.16 33.00
C THR A 226 6.94 4.49 32.70
N PHE A 227 8.02 5.04 33.25
CA PHE A 227 9.34 4.40 33.28
C PHE A 227 9.58 3.83 34.68
N GLY A 228 9.80 2.52 34.78
CA GLY A 228 10.16 1.85 36.04
C GLY A 228 11.67 1.82 36.31
N ALA A 229 12.48 2.04 35.28
CA ALA A 229 13.95 2.01 35.32
C ALA A 229 14.50 3.01 34.29
N ASN A 230 15.79 3.31 34.39
CA ASN A 230 16.49 4.25 33.51
C ASN A 230 17.16 3.55 32.30
N ASP A 231 16.50 2.53 31.73
CA ASP A 231 17.09 1.72 30.65
C ASP A 231 17.16 2.47 29.31
N LEU A 232 16.30 3.47 29.15
CA LEU A 232 16.17 4.29 27.94
C LEU A 232 16.71 5.71 28.12
N GLY A 233 17.49 5.96 29.19
CA GLY A 233 18.03 7.29 29.51
C GLY A 233 17.00 8.28 30.08
N VAL A 234 15.79 7.82 30.36
CA VAL A 234 14.72 8.56 31.04
C VAL A 234 14.64 8.10 32.51
N PRO A 235 14.76 9.00 33.51
CA PRO A 235 14.63 8.63 34.91
C PRO A 235 13.29 7.93 35.22
N PRO A 236 13.22 7.07 36.25
CA PRO A 236 11.96 6.48 36.66
C PRO A 236 10.92 7.55 37.02
N GLY A 237 9.70 7.42 36.51
CA GLY A 237 8.65 8.41 36.67
C GLY A 237 7.49 8.23 35.70
N VAL A 238 6.49 9.11 35.81
CA VAL A 238 5.31 9.14 34.93
C VAL A 238 5.27 10.47 34.19
N TYR A 239 5.38 10.43 32.88
CA TYR A 239 5.62 11.58 32.03
C TYR A 239 4.49 11.79 31.03
N LEU A 240 4.26 13.04 30.66
CA LEU A 240 3.46 13.40 29.50
C LEU A 240 4.18 12.89 28.24
N ALA A 241 3.42 12.23 27.36
CA ALA A 241 3.92 11.79 26.07
C ALA A 241 2.97 12.20 24.94
N LEU A 242 3.53 12.38 23.74
CA LEU A 242 2.81 12.56 22.50
C LEU A 242 3.02 11.32 21.64
N LEU A 243 1.93 10.68 21.26
CA LEU A 243 1.92 9.54 20.34
C LEU A 243 1.26 9.97 19.04
N SER A 244 1.90 9.68 17.91
CA SER A 244 1.29 9.86 16.60
C SER A 244 1.32 8.57 15.80
N HIS A 245 0.27 8.35 15.02
CA HIS A 245 0.16 7.32 14.00
C HIS A 245 -0.22 7.98 12.68
N SER A 246 0.68 7.93 11.69
CA SER A 246 0.47 8.46 10.35
C SER A 246 1.42 7.78 9.37
N GLY A 247 1.51 8.28 8.14
CA GLY A 247 2.31 7.67 7.08
C GLY A 247 2.65 8.64 5.97
N SER A 248 2.86 8.11 4.76
CA SER A 248 3.32 8.87 3.60
C SER A 248 2.21 9.62 2.86
N ARG A 249 1.01 9.67 3.45
CA ARG A 249 -0.12 10.50 3.04
C ARG A 249 -0.56 10.23 1.59
N GLY A 250 -1.12 11.24 0.93
CA GLY A 250 -1.57 11.13 -0.46
C GLY A 250 -0.47 10.81 -1.48
N PRO A 251 0.78 11.29 -1.35
CA PRO A 251 1.90 10.83 -2.17
C PRO A 251 2.11 9.31 -2.09
N GLY A 252 2.21 8.77 -0.87
CA GLY A 252 2.36 7.33 -0.64
C GLY A 252 1.27 6.49 -1.25
N ALA A 253 0.01 6.89 -1.03
CA ALA A 253 -1.15 6.22 -1.62
C ALA A 253 -1.13 6.20 -3.16
N LYS A 254 -0.63 7.28 -3.80
CA LYS A 254 -0.49 7.33 -5.27
C LYS A 254 0.62 6.41 -5.77
N VAL A 255 1.76 6.38 -5.09
CA VAL A 255 2.87 5.46 -5.38
C VAL A 255 2.39 4.01 -5.23
N ALA A 256 1.82 3.65 -4.08
CA ALA A 256 1.31 2.31 -3.82
C ALA A 256 0.29 1.87 -4.88
N LYS A 257 -0.65 2.75 -5.25
CA LYS A 257 -1.63 2.47 -6.30
C LYS A 257 -0.98 2.20 -7.65
N HIS A 258 -0.05 3.06 -8.09
CA HIS A 258 0.59 2.91 -9.39
C HIS A 258 1.32 1.56 -9.53
N TYR A 259 2.20 1.26 -8.58
CA TYR A 259 3.02 0.04 -8.66
C TYR A 259 2.20 -1.22 -8.39
N SER A 260 1.12 -1.13 -7.59
CA SER A 260 0.16 -2.24 -7.45
C SER A 260 -0.57 -2.53 -8.76
N ASP A 261 -1.03 -1.49 -9.47
CA ASP A 261 -1.69 -1.65 -10.77
C ASP A 261 -0.73 -2.22 -11.82
N LEU A 262 0.53 -1.75 -11.82
CA LEU A 262 1.59 -2.26 -12.68
C LEU A 262 1.89 -3.73 -12.42
N ALA A 263 2.07 -4.11 -11.15
CA ALA A 263 2.29 -5.51 -10.76
C ALA A 263 1.12 -6.40 -11.23
N MET A 264 -0.12 -5.99 -10.97
CA MET A 264 -1.30 -6.72 -11.43
C MET A 264 -1.36 -6.85 -12.96
N ALA A 265 -0.96 -5.81 -13.69
CA ALA A 265 -0.93 -5.83 -15.15
C ALA A 265 0.15 -6.78 -15.70
N LYS A 266 1.30 -6.90 -15.02
CA LYS A 266 2.39 -7.82 -15.37
C LYS A 266 2.09 -9.29 -15.05
N HIS A 267 1.11 -9.55 -14.19
CA HIS A 267 0.71 -10.91 -13.79
C HIS A 267 -0.71 -11.28 -14.25
N PRO A 268 -1.02 -11.23 -15.56
CA PRO A 268 -2.38 -11.45 -16.05
C PRO A 268 -2.83 -12.93 -15.94
N GLY A 269 -1.88 -13.86 -15.73
CA GLY A 269 -2.13 -15.27 -15.44
C GLY A 269 -2.33 -15.59 -13.95
N LEU A 270 -2.13 -14.64 -13.05
CA LEU A 270 -2.34 -14.85 -11.62
C LEU A 270 -3.85 -14.95 -11.32
N PRO A 271 -4.29 -15.92 -10.50
CA PRO A 271 -5.70 -16.07 -10.16
C PRO A 271 -6.29 -14.79 -9.59
N ARG A 272 -7.59 -14.56 -9.85
CA ARG A 272 -8.26 -13.28 -9.56
C ARG A 272 -8.19 -12.94 -8.07
N GLU A 273 -8.35 -13.94 -7.23
CA GLU A 273 -8.29 -13.86 -5.77
C GLU A 273 -6.89 -13.53 -5.25
N LEU A 274 -5.84 -13.79 -6.04
CA LEU A 274 -4.44 -13.53 -5.68
C LEU A 274 -3.88 -12.27 -6.31
N ARG A 275 -4.67 -11.47 -7.05
CA ARG A 275 -4.11 -10.31 -7.76
C ARG A 275 -3.43 -9.28 -6.87
N HIS A 276 -3.88 -9.12 -5.64
CA HIS A 276 -3.21 -8.23 -4.68
C HIS A 276 -1.87 -8.81 -4.13
N LEU A 277 -1.46 -9.99 -4.59
CA LEU A 277 -0.14 -10.59 -4.34
C LEU A 277 0.77 -10.53 -5.57
N ALA A 278 0.36 -9.82 -6.63
CA ALA A 278 1.21 -9.58 -7.78
C ALA A 278 2.48 -8.82 -7.36
N TRP A 279 3.62 -9.19 -7.97
CA TRP A 279 4.93 -8.69 -7.58
C TRP A 279 5.65 -8.01 -8.75
N LEU A 280 6.70 -7.25 -8.43
CA LEU A 280 7.65 -6.67 -9.37
C LEU A 280 9.04 -7.28 -9.10
N PRO A 281 9.74 -7.84 -10.10
CA PRO A 281 11.11 -8.30 -9.96
C PRO A 281 12.05 -7.15 -9.61
N MET A 282 12.98 -7.35 -8.66
CA MET A 282 13.88 -6.30 -8.18
C MET A 282 14.94 -5.87 -9.22
N ASP A 283 15.16 -6.68 -10.24
CA ASP A 283 16.01 -6.41 -11.41
C ASP A 283 15.26 -5.77 -12.59
N GLU A 284 13.95 -5.54 -12.46
CA GLU A 284 13.10 -4.83 -13.41
C GLU A 284 12.40 -3.64 -12.72
N GLU A 285 11.08 -3.48 -12.86
CA GLU A 285 10.33 -2.35 -12.29
C GLU A 285 10.28 -2.37 -10.76
N GLY A 286 10.69 -3.47 -10.12
CA GLY A 286 10.84 -3.53 -8.66
C GLY A 286 11.94 -2.59 -8.16
N ALA A 287 13.01 -2.36 -8.94
CA ALA A 287 14.02 -1.37 -8.60
C ALA A 287 13.43 0.05 -8.56
N GLU A 288 12.62 0.40 -9.57
CA GLU A 288 11.96 1.71 -9.62
C GLU A 288 10.97 1.88 -8.46
N TYR A 289 10.15 0.86 -8.18
CA TYR A 289 9.26 0.89 -7.02
C TYR A 289 10.03 1.05 -5.71
N TRP A 290 11.18 0.37 -5.58
CA TRP A 290 12.01 0.44 -4.38
C TRP A 290 12.46 1.86 -4.07
N GLU A 291 12.96 2.59 -5.06
CA GLU A 291 13.36 4.00 -4.89
C GLU A 291 12.19 4.90 -4.51
N ALA A 292 11.02 4.70 -5.14
CA ALA A 292 9.81 5.43 -4.77
C ALA A 292 9.36 5.10 -3.34
N MET A 293 9.41 3.82 -2.94
CA MET A 293 9.05 3.35 -1.61
C MET A 293 9.97 3.94 -0.54
N GLU A 294 11.28 3.97 -0.77
CA GLU A 294 12.28 4.57 0.11
C GLU A 294 12.06 6.07 0.29
N LEU A 295 11.77 6.81 -0.79
CA LEU A 295 11.40 8.22 -0.70
C LEU A 295 10.13 8.43 0.14
N MET A 296 9.11 7.58 -0.04
CA MET A 296 7.89 7.63 0.78
C MET A 296 8.18 7.27 2.25
N GLY A 297 9.14 6.38 2.50
CA GLY A 297 9.66 6.06 3.83
C GLY A 297 10.23 7.27 4.55
N ARG A 298 11.15 7.97 3.89
CA ARG A 298 11.75 9.21 4.42
C ARG A 298 10.70 10.31 4.60
N PHE A 299 9.78 10.47 3.65
CA PHE A 299 8.68 11.43 3.77
C PHE A 299 7.75 11.12 4.95
N ALA A 300 7.44 9.85 5.20
CA ALA A 300 6.63 9.45 6.35
C ALA A 300 7.34 9.78 7.68
N SER A 301 8.64 9.46 7.81
CA SER A 301 9.43 9.85 9.00
C SER A 301 9.43 11.37 9.21
N ALA A 302 9.75 12.13 8.15
CA ALA A 302 9.71 13.58 8.17
C ALA A 302 8.33 14.15 8.57
N ASN A 303 7.24 13.53 8.12
CA ASN A 303 5.88 13.94 8.49
C ASN A 303 5.68 13.85 10.01
N HIS A 304 6.16 12.78 10.65
CA HIS A 304 6.10 12.60 12.10
C HIS A 304 7.00 13.58 12.84
N HIS A 305 8.25 13.74 12.42
CA HIS A 305 9.17 14.72 13.01
C HIS A 305 8.58 16.13 12.98
N VAL A 306 8.04 16.55 11.85
CA VAL A 306 7.38 17.85 11.73
C VAL A 306 6.18 18.00 12.67
N ILE A 307 5.33 16.97 12.81
CA ILE A 307 4.20 17.00 13.77
C ILE A 307 4.74 17.16 15.20
N HIS A 308 5.70 16.32 15.56
CA HIS A 308 6.25 16.23 16.91
C HIS A 308 7.00 17.50 17.30
N ASP A 309 7.86 18.04 16.43
CA ASP A 309 8.67 19.23 16.70
C ASP A 309 7.79 20.48 16.82
N ARG A 310 6.77 20.60 15.97
CA ARG A 310 5.81 21.71 16.05
C ARG A 310 4.98 21.66 17.32
N ILE A 311 4.60 20.48 17.78
CA ILE A 311 3.84 20.32 19.03
C ILE A 311 4.76 20.53 20.24
N ALA A 312 5.98 19.98 20.21
CA ALA A 312 6.98 20.15 21.25
C ALA A 312 7.31 21.62 21.51
N GLY A 313 7.39 22.42 20.44
CA GLY A 313 7.61 23.88 20.52
C GLY A 313 6.54 24.63 21.31
N GLU A 314 5.30 24.12 21.37
CA GLU A 314 4.18 24.76 22.09
C GLU A 314 3.91 24.17 23.48
N VAL A 315 4.13 22.86 23.63
CA VAL A 315 3.83 22.13 24.89
C VAL A 315 4.66 22.67 26.06
N GLY A 316 5.89 23.12 25.78
CA GLY A 316 6.81 23.69 26.76
C GLY A 316 7.41 22.62 27.68
N GLY A 317 8.65 22.24 27.43
CA GLY A 317 9.38 21.22 28.19
C GLY A 317 10.50 20.62 27.33
N ALA A 318 11.52 20.03 27.95
CA ALA A 318 12.56 19.36 27.19
C ALA A 318 12.04 18.02 26.65
N THR A 319 12.42 17.67 25.42
CA THR A 319 12.23 16.31 24.90
C THR A 319 13.25 15.39 25.56
N LEU A 320 12.76 14.39 26.30
CA LEU A 320 13.60 13.40 26.98
C LEU A 320 13.91 12.21 26.08
N LEU A 321 12.93 11.78 25.28
CA LEU A 321 13.04 10.62 24.42
C LEU A 321 12.16 10.81 23.18
N GLN A 322 12.68 10.40 22.03
CA GLN A 322 11.94 10.24 20.79
C GLN A 322 12.22 8.85 20.23
N VAL A 323 11.16 8.10 19.93
CA VAL A 323 11.24 6.78 19.30
C VAL A 323 10.21 6.71 18.19
N GLU A 324 10.61 6.23 17.02
CA GLU A 324 9.68 5.92 15.94
C GLU A 324 9.92 4.52 15.39
N ASN A 325 8.87 3.91 14.83
CA ASN A 325 8.98 2.66 14.08
C ASN A 325 7.88 2.58 13.02
N HIS A 326 8.23 2.13 11.81
CA HIS A 326 7.27 1.88 10.75
C HIS A 326 6.87 0.42 10.68
N HIS A 327 5.59 0.18 10.37
CA HIS A 327 4.97 -1.16 10.36
C HIS A 327 4.43 -1.56 8.99
N ASN A 328 4.59 -0.72 7.96
CA ASN A 328 4.20 -1.04 6.58
C ASN A 328 5.37 -0.76 5.64
N PHE A 329 6.25 -1.74 5.44
CA PHE A 329 7.44 -1.54 4.62
C PHE A 329 8.00 -2.85 4.06
N ALA A 330 9.00 -2.75 3.19
CA ALA A 330 9.83 -3.87 2.78
C ALA A 330 11.31 -3.57 3.04
N TRP A 331 12.06 -4.60 3.40
CA TRP A 331 13.49 -4.48 3.72
C TRP A 331 14.29 -5.51 2.94
N ARG A 332 15.51 -5.13 2.54
CA ARG A 332 16.52 -6.09 2.08
C ARG A 332 17.21 -6.67 3.30
N GLU A 333 17.10 -7.99 3.48
CA GLU A 333 17.69 -8.69 4.61
C GLU A 333 18.45 -9.92 4.13
N THR A 334 19.43 -10.37 4.91
CA THR A 334 20.12 -11.64 4.68
C THR A 334 19.67 -12.65 5.72
N HIS A 335 18.99 -13.71 5.27
CA HIS A 335 18.56 -14.83 6.11
C HIS A 335 19.16 -16.12 5.54
N ASP A 336 19.80 -16.92 6.39
CA ASP A 336 20.47 -18.18 6.01
C ASP A 336 21.44 -18.02 4.81
N GLY A 337 22.13 -16.87 4.75
CA GLY A 337 23.09 -16.56 3.67
C GLY A 337 22.45 -16.14 2.34
N ARG A 338 21.14 -15.95 2.29
CA ARG A 338 20.39 -15.50 1.12
C ARG A 338 19.86 -14.08 1.33
N GLU A 339 20.08 -13.20 0.36
CA GLU A 339 19.41 -11.90 0.31
C GLU A 339 17.94 -12.09 -0.08
N VAL A 340 17.03 -11.50 0.70
CA VAL A 340 15.59 -11.60 0.52
C VAL A 340 14.93 -10.24 0.72
N ILE A 341 13.76 -10.06 0.10
CA ILE A 341 12.90 -8.90 0.33
C ILE A 341 11.86 -9.27 1.37
N VAL A 342 11.97 -8.74 2.57
CA VAL A 342 11.07 -9.01 3.69
C VAL A 342 10.00 -7.95 3.74
N HIS A 343 8.75 -8.34 3.53
CA HIS A 343 7.57 -7.47 3.67
C HIS A 343 7.03 -7.63 5.09
N ARG A 344 6.81 -6.50 5.79
CA ARG A 344 6.06 -6.48 7.06
C ARG A 344 4.91 -5.49 6.91
N LYS A 345 3.72 -5.95 7.26
CA LYS A 345 2.48 -5.20 7.11
C LYS A 345 1.65 -5.31 8.38
N GLY A 346 1.50 -4.20 9.08
CA GLY A 346 1.13 -4.20 10.50
C GLY A 346 2.33 -4.50 11.39
#